data_AF-A0A7Z0CL23-F1
#
_entry.id   AF-A0A7Z0CL23-F1
#
_cell.length_a   1.000
_cell.length_b   1.000
_cell.length_c   1.000
_cell.angle_alpha   90.00
_cell.angle_beta   90.00
_cell.angle_gamma   90.00
#
_symmetry.space_group_name_H-M   'P 1'
#
loop_
_entity.id
_entity.type
_entity.pdbx_description
1 polymer ?
#
loop_
_entity_poly.entity_id
_entity_poly.type
_entity_poly.pdbx_seq_one_letter_code
_entity_poly.pdbx_strand_id
1 'polypeptide(L)'
;MKRFATALLAVLTLSACAVTGQPAHPGTAAIYDGATITTAQVAAWGTAQDDMGYPNDPGAALTLLLLRPALDKEAATQGIVFDDKQISAEAQTWMSASKAKVVSPTPDMMEVVRTVRVLHALLLTTSGKAAIKTAVESIEANAEANPVYGHFTVVQFANSFDIVAKRYQNDQGQYGDMVYLVFKDLSGFNGNAQRGWMVGAGLPSPSPTASPTASPAPVNASPAPASPSPTP
;
A
#
# COMPACT_ATOMS: atom_id res chain seq x y z
N MET A 1 55.24 7.77 -20.93
CA MET A 1 54.03 6.93 -20.97
C MET A 1 52.90 7.71 -20.29
N LYS A 2 51.99 8.27 -21.08
CA LYS A 2 50.82 9.04 -20.63
C LYS A 2 49.66 8.61 -21.52
N ARG A 3 48.49 8.30 -20.92
CA ARG A 3 47.12 8.30 -21.46
C ARG A 3 46.34 7.07 -20.97
N PHE A 4 45.69 7.18 -19.81
CA PHE A 4 44.46 6.44 -19.47
C PHE A 4 43.67 7.27 -18.45
N ALA A 5 42.98 8.30 -18.92
CA ALA A 5 42.12 9.12 -18.08
C ALA A 5 41.05 9.82 -18.94
N THR A 6 40.12 9.09 -19.55
CA THR A 6 38.83 9.65 -20.03
C THR A 6 37.89 8.53 -20.49
N ALA A 7 37.09 7.95 -19.59
CA ALA A 7 35.94 7.11 -19.98
C ALA A 7 34.92 6.86 -18.84
N LEU A 8 34.75 7.76 -17.88
CA LEU A 8 33.84 7.53 -16.72
C LEU A 8 32.84 8.66 -16.44
N LEU A 9 32.55 9.53 -17.43
CA LEU A 9 31.68 10.71 -17.23
C LEU A 9 30.42 10.74 -18.12
N ALA A 10 30.14 9.70 -18.91
CA ALA A 10 29.02 9.70 -19.86
C ALA A 10 27.76 8.93 -19.42
N VAL A 11 27.73 8.34 -18.22
CA VAL A 11 26.59 7.51 -17.75
C VAL A 11 25.65 8.28 -16.79
N LEU A 12 26.01 9.49 -16.36
CA LEU A 12 25.20 10.30 -15.43
C LEU A 12 24.12 11.17 -16.09
N THR A 13 23.94 11.11 -17.41
CA THR A 13 23.03 12.03 -18.13
C THR A 13 21.73 11.39 -18.65
N LEU A 14 21.46 10.12 -18.35
CA LEU A 14 20.26 9.41 -18.84
C LEU A 14 19.12 9.25 -17.80
N SER A 15 19.27 9.77 -16.59
CA SER A 15 18.23 9.73 -15.53
C SER A 15 17.43 11.03 -15.37
N ALA A 16 17.55 11.99 -16.30
CA ALA A 16 16.85 13.28 -16.25
C ALA A 16 15.80 13.44 -17.36
N CYS A 17 14.89 12.48 -17.47
CA CYS A 17 13.59 12.69 -18.12
C CYS A 17 12.45 12.47 -17.10
N ALA A 18 12.63 12.91 -15.86
CA ALA A 18 11.48 13.24 -15.03
C ALA A 18 10.91 14.54 -15.60
N VAL A 19 9.76 14.45 -16.28
CA VAL A 19 9.00 15.63 -16.70
C VAL A 19 8.75 16.45 -15.44
N THR A 20 9.44 17.59 -15.33
CA THR A 20 9.24 18.56 -14.25
C THR A 20 7.78 19.00 -14.30
N GLY A 21 7.00 18.60 -13.29
CA GLY A 21 5.57 18.89 -13.21
C GLY A 21 4.63 17.68 -13.35
N GLN A 22 5.13 16.45 -13.51
CA GLN A 22 4.27 15.27 -13.41
C GLN A 22 4.03 14.93 -11.93
N PRO A 23 2.78 14.98 -11.43
CA PRO A 23 2.49 15.19 -10.00
C PRO A 23 2.71 14.00 -9.06
N ALA A 24 3.28 12.89 -9.53
CA ALA A 24 3.80 11.79 -8.72
C ALA A 24 4.50 10.79 -9.66
N HIS A 25 5.55 10.12 -9.18
CA HIS A 25 6.10 8.96 -9.88
C HIS A 25 5.00 7.90 -10.07
N PRO A 26 4.86 7.28 -11.25
CA PRO A 26 3.90 6.21 -11.45
C PRO A 26 4.05 5.12 -10.39
N GLY A 27 2.96 4.76 -9.72
CA GLY A 27 2.96 3.76 -8.64
C GLY A 27 3.26 4.32 -7.24
N THR A 28 3.52 5.62 -7.09
CA THR A 28 3.67 6.27 -5.77
C THR A 28 2.34 6.79 -5.27
N ALA A 29 2.00 6.44 -4.01
CA ALA A 29 0.85 6.96 -3.28
C ALA A 29 1.23 8.17 -2.43
N ALA A 30 2.38 8.15 -1.76
CA ALA A 30 2.92 9.31 -1.06
C ALA A 30 4.44 9.21 -0.87
N ILE A 31 5.10 10.35 -0.67
CA ILE A 31 6.47 10.45 -0.18
C ILE A 31 6.44 11.25 1.13
N TYR A 32 7.03 10.71 2.19
CA TYR A 32 7.08 11.37 3.50
C TYR A 32 8.28 10.86 4.30
N ASP A 33 9.02 11.77 4.94
CA ASP A 33 10.19 11.47 5.80
C ASP A 33 11.23 10.53 5.12
N GLY A 34 11.47 10.75 3.82
CA GLY A 34 12.38 9.93 3.01
C GLY A 34 11.86 8.54 2.62
N ALA A 35 10.66 8.16 3.07
CA ALA A 35 9.99 6.93 2.68
C ALA A 35 9.06 7.15 1.48
N THR A 36 9.02 6.17 0.59
CA THR A 36 8.07 6.11 -0.53
C THR A 36 7.00 5.07 -0.21
N ILE A 37 5.75 5.51 -0.09
CA ILE A 37 4.58 4.65 0.01
C ILE A 37 4.02 4.45 -1.40
N THR A 38 3.90 3.21 -1.83
CA THR A 38 3.40 2.84 -3.16
C THR A 38 1.89 2.63 -3.18
N THR A 39 1.28 2.81 -4.34
CA THR A 39 -0.15 2.48 -4.54
C THR A 39 -0.42 1.00 -4.32
N ALA A 40 0.56 0.12 -4.59
CA ALA A 40 0.48 -1.30 -4.30
C ALA A 40 0.41 -1.59 -2.79
N GLN A 41 1.18 -0.89 -1.97
CA GLN A 41 1.10 -1.01 -0.50
C GLN A 41 -0.25 -0.56 0.05
N VAL A 42 -0.77 0.58 -0.44
CA VAL A 42 -2.11 1.06 -0.06
C VAL A 42 -3.18 0.03 -0.46
N ALA A 43 -3.10 -0.51 -1.68
CA ALA A 43 -4.02 -1.53 -2.16
C ALA A 43 -3.93 -2.83 -1.33
N ALA A 44 -2.72 -3.28 -0.99
CA ALA A 44 -2.51 -4.46 -0.15
C ALA A 44 -3.15 -4.30 1.23
N TRP A 45 -3.01 -3.13 1.86
CA TRP A 45 -3.67 -2.83 3.14
C TRP A 45 -5.20 -2.73 3.01
N GLY A 46 -5.69 -2.18 1.89
CA GLY A 46 -7.11 -2.17 1.56
C GLY A 46 -7.70 -3.57 1.40
N THR A 47 -7.01 -4.43 0.64
CA THR A 47 -7.39 -5.85 0.46
C THR A 47 -7.30 -6.61 1.78
N ALA A 48 -6.27 -6.38 2.60
CA ALA A 48 -6.15 -7.02 3.91
C ALA A 48 -7.34 -6.67 4.81
N GLN A 49 -7.83 -5.43 4.78
CA GLN A 49 -9.05 -5.04 5.51
C GLN A 49 -10.30 -5.70 4.94
N ASP A 50 -10.46 -5.72 3.62
CA ASP A 50 -11.59 -6.38 2.93
C ASP A 50 -11.65 -7.89 3.23
N ASP A 51 -10.51 -8.56 3.16
CA ASP A 51 -10.36 -9.97 3.48
C ASP A 51 -10.63 -10.26 4.96
N MET A 52 -10.35 -9.30 5.86
CA MET A 52 -10.77 -9.34 7.27
C MET A 52 -12.25 -8.96 7.46
N GLY A 53 -13.02 -8.78 6.39
CA GLY A 53 -14.47 -8.51 6.43
C GLY A 53 -14.83 -7.05 6.71
N TYR A 54 -13.91 -6.11 6.47
CA TYR A 54 -14.13 -4.68 6.67
C TYR A 54 -14.04 -3.90 5.36
N PRO A 55 -14.85 -2.84 5.17
CA PRO A 55 -14.78 -2.05 3.94
C PRO A 55 -13.37 -1.52 3.66
N ASN A 56 -12.92 -1.69 2.42
CA ASN A 56 -11.67 -1.10 1.93
C ASN A 56 -11.81 0.44 1.86
N ASP A 57 -10.98 1.15 2.62
CA ASP A 57 -10.80 2.60 2.51
C ASP A 57 -9.33 2.93 2.20
N PRO A 58 -9.00 3.24 0.94
CA PRO A 58 -7.63 3.59 0.54
C PRO A 58 -7.07 4.83 1.24
N GLY A 59 -7.93 5.80 1.61
CA GLY A 59 -7.52 7.00 2.34
C GLY A 59 -7.14 6.69 3.78
N ALA A 60 -7.90 5.82 4.44
CA ALA A 60 -7.56 5.34 5.78
C ALA A 60 -6.30 4.46 5.76
N ALA A 61 -6.18 3.55 4.78
CA ALA A 61 -4.97 2.75 4.61
C ALA A 61 -3.72 3.61 4.40
N LEU A 62 -3.78 4.63 3.53
CA LEU A 62 -2.67 5.56 3.32
C LEU A 62 -2.36 6.40 4.58
N THR A 63 -3.39 6.81 5.32
CA THR A 63 -3.21 7.54 6.60
C THR A 63 -2.42 6.71 7.61
N LEU A 64 -2.79 5.44 7.80
CA LEU A 64 -2.08 4.56 8.72
C LEU A 64 -0.64 4.27 8.26
N LEU A 65 -0.43 4.07 6.95
CA LEU A 65 0.91 3.90 6.37
C LEU A 65 1.80 5.13 6.59
N LEU A 66 1.24 6.34 6.46
CA LEU A 66 1.96 7.59 6.73
C LEU A 66 2.29 7.78 8.21
N LEU A 67 1.38 7.40 9.11
CA LEU A 67 1.59 7.52 10.56
C LEU A 67 2.56 6.48 11.11
N ARG A 68 2.60 5.29 10.51
CA ARG A 68 3.30 4.13 11.04
C ARG A 68 4.76 4.40 11.47
N PRO A 69 5.63 5.10 10.71
CA PRO A 69 6.99 5.38 11.17
C PRO A 69 7.05 6.13 12.51
N ALA A 70 6.17 7.11 12.70
CA ALA A 70 6.08 7.86 13.94
C ALA A 70 5.50 7.01 15.09
N LEU A 71 4.51 6.17 14.79
CA LEU A 71 3.94 5.22 15.76
C LEU A 71 4.97 4.20 16.23
N ASP A 72 5.71 3.58 15.30
CA ASP A 72 6.74 2.57 15.61
C ASP A 72 7.86 3.19 16.47
N LYS A 73 8.31 4.41 16.13
CA LYS A 73 9.30 5.16 16.90
C LYS A 73 8.85 5.46 18.33
N GLU A 74 7.62 5.96 18.48
CA GLU A 74 7.09 6.31 19.80
C GLU A 74 6.80 5.05 20.64
N ALA A 75 6.26 4.00 20.02
CA ALA A 75 6.04 2.72 20.68
C ALA A 75 7.34 2.13 21.23
N ALA A 76 8.41 2.16 20.45
CA ALA A 76 9.74 1.75 20.90
C ALA A 76 10.24 2.59 22.08
N THR A 77 10.02 3.91 22.04
CA THR A 77 10.38 4.84 23.14
C THR A 77 9.64 4.52 24.44
N GLN A 78 8.39 4.07 24.35
CA GLN A 78 7.56 3.73 25.49
C GLN A 78 7.62 2.24 25.89
N GLY A 79 8.40 1.42 25.19
CA GLY A 79 8.47 -0.03 25.44
C GLY A 79 7.16 -0.77 25.11
N ILE A 80 6.32 -0.22 24.22
CA ILE A 80 5.10 -0.87 23.75
C ILE A 80 5.50 -1.87 22.67
N VAL A 81 5.36 -3.16 22.97
CA VAL A 81 5.70 -4.25 22.05
C VAL A 81 4.55 -5.25 22.02
N PHE A 82 4.16 -5.66 20.82
CA PHE A 82 3.21 -6.74 20.58
C PHE A 82 3.89 -7.81 19.74
N ASP A 83 3.96 -9.03 20.26
CA ASP A 83 4.57 -10.14 19.54
C ASP A 83 3.67 -10.67 18.42
N ASP A 84 4.26 -11.39 17.47
CA ASP A 84 3.55 -11.90 16.30
C ASP A 84 2.44 -12.88 16.64
N LYS A 85 2.58 -13.63 17.74
CA LYS A 85 1.56 -14.59 18.19
C LYS A 85 0.33 -13.83 18.70
N GLN A 86 0.53 -12.77 19.48
CA GLN A 86 -0.53 -11.90 19.93
C GLN A 86 -1.22 -11.24 18.73
N ILE A 87 -0.46 -10.63 17.81
CA ILE A 87 -1.02 -9.95 16.63
C ILE A 87 -1.79 -10.94 15.72
N SER A 88 -1.28 -12.15 15.53
CA SER A 88 -1.97 -13.19 14.77
C SER A 88 -3.28 -13.61 15.43
N ALA A 89 -3.29 -13.78 16.77
CA ALA A 89 -4.50 -14.11 17.52
C ALA A 89 -5.55 -12.98 17.47
N GLU A 90 -5.10 -11.72 17.58
CA GLU A 90 -5.96 -10.55 17.41
C GLU A 90 -6.54 -10.55 15.99
N ALA A 91 -5.72 -10.66 14.94
CA ALA A 91 -6.18 -10.74 13.55
C ALA A 91 -7.21 -11.86 13.31
N GLN A 92 -6.99 -13.06 13.87
CA GLN A 92 -7.95 -14.16 13.79
C GLN A 92 -9.27 -13.82 14.48
N THR A 93 -9.23 -13.09 15.59
CA THR A 93 -10.41 -12.62 16.30
C THR A 93 -11.17 -11.59 15.46
N TRP A 94 -10.46 -10.67 14.78
CA TRP A 94 -11.04 -9.69 13.87
C TRP A 94 -11.80 -10.39 12.74
N MET A 95 -11.13 -11.33 12.08
CA MET A 95 -11.68 -12.15 11.00
C MET A 95 -12.90 -12.96 11.45
N SER A 96 -12.88 -13.52 12.65
CA SER A 96 -14.00 -14.30 13.19
C SER A 96 -15.20 -13.42 13.51
N ALA A 97 -14.98 -12.23 14.06
CA ALA A 97 -16.04 -11.28 14.41
C ALA A 97 -16.78 -10.74 13.17
N SER A 98 -16.06 -10.51 12.08
CA SER A 98 -16.61 -10.04 10.80
C SER A 98 -17.16 -11.17 9.91
N LYS A 99 -16.97 -12.45 10.30
CA LYS A 99 -17.27 -13.63 9.50
C LYS A 99 -16.51 -13.64 8.16
N ALA A 100 -15.26 -13.20 8.19
CA ALA A 100 -14.35 -13.27 7.07
C ALA A 100 -14.23 -14.70 6.51
N LYS A 101 -14.02 -14.82 5.20
CA LYS A 101 -13.87 -16.11 4.50
C LYS A 101 -12.46 -16.68 4.58
N VAL A 102 -11.48 -15.83 4.91
CA VAL A 102 -10.08 -16.23 5.01
C VAL A 102 -9.86 -17.04 6.31
N VAL A 103 -9.06 -18.10 6.22
CA VAL A 103 -8.88 -19.07 7.32
C VAL A 103 -7.67 -18.81 8.21
N SER A 104 -6.75 -17.95 7.77
CA SER A 104 -5.54 -17.57 8.53
C SER A 104 -5.15 -16.13 8.19
N PRO A 105 -4.67 -15.33 9.16
CA PRO A 105 -4.17 -13.98 8.90
C PRO A 105 -2.98 -14.00 7.93
N THR A 106 -2.99 -13.08 6.96
CA THR A 106 -1.83 -12.82 6.10
C THR A 106 -0.86 -11.84 6.79
N PRO A 107 0.39 -11.71 6.31
CA PRO A 107 1.31 -10.70 6.82
C PRO A 107 0.72 -9.28 6.78
N ASP A 108 0.06 -8.89 5.68
CA ASP A 108 -0.54 -7.55 5.57
C ASP A 108 -1.68 -7.32 6.58
N MET A 109 -2.49 -8.35 6.85
CA MET A 109 -3.52 -8.27 7.91
C MET A 109 -2.88 -8.05 9.28
N MET A 110 -1.81 -8.78 9.58
CA MET A 110 -1.08 -8.63 10.83
C MET A 110 -0.45 -7.24 10.96
N GLU A 111 0.08 -6.66 9.87
CA GLU A 111 0.62 -5.30 9.86
C GLU A 111 -0.44 -4.22 10.13
N VAL A 112 -1.64 -4.37 9.54
CA VAL A 112 -2.79 -3.49 9.82
C VAL A 112 -3.16 -3.58 11.30
N VAL A 113 -3.35 -4.79 11.82
CA VAL A 113 -3.73 -5.03 13.22
C VAL A 113 -2.69 -4.46 14.17
N ARG A 114 -1.39 -4.73 13.93
CA ARG A 114 -0.30 -4.22 14.75
C ARG A 114 -0.30 -2.70 14.77
N THR A 115 -0.44 -2.06 13.61
CA THR A 115 -0.41 -0.60 13.49
C THR A 115 -1.58 0.03 14.25
N VAL A 116 -2.80 -0.51 14.10
CA VAL A 116 -3.99 -0.04 14.82
C VAL A 116 -3.88 -0.28 16.32
N ARG A 117 -3.30 -1.42 16.73
CA ARG A 117 -3.06 -1.75 18.14
C ARG A 117 -2.05 -0.81 18.79
N VAL A 118 -0.94 -0.53 18.11
CA VAL A 118 0.07 0.44 18.55
C VAL A 118 -0.52 1.84 18.65
N LEU A 119 -1.26 2.29 17.64
CA LEU A 119 -1.97 3.56 17.68
C LEU A 119 -2.88 3.66 18.91
N HIS A 120 -3.71 2.63 19.15
CA HIS A 120 -4.60 2.61 20.31
C HIS A 120 -3.83 2.69 21.63
N ALA A 121 -2.78 1.88 21.80
CA ALA A 121 -1.95 1.90 22.99
C ALA A 121 -1.32 3.29 23.22
N LEU A 122 -0.83 3.93 22.17
CA LEU A 122 -0.27 5.28 22.25
C LEU A 122 -1.31 6.34 22.60
N LEU A 123 -2.55 6.22 22.11
CA LEU A 123 -3.66 7.11 22.45
C LEU A 123 -4.04 7.05 23.95
N LEU A 124 -3.70 5.96 24.64
CA LEU A 124 -3.91 5.83 26.08
C LEU A 124 -2.85 6.56 26.92
N THR A 125 -1.77 7.05 26.30
CA THR A 125 -0.68 7.75 26.99
C THR A 125 -0.64 9.23 26.62
N THR A 126 -0.15 10.07 27.53
CA THR A 126 -0.02 11.52 27.26
C THR A 126 1.04 11.80 26.21
N SER A 127 2.21 11.15 26.30
CA SER A 127 3.29 11.26 25.32
C SER A 127 2.88 10.74 23.96
N GLY A 128 2.19 9.60 23.88
CA GLY A 128 1.75 9.01 22.62
C GLY A 128 0.75 9.90 21.88
N LYS A 129 -0.22 10.50 22.59
CA LYS A 129 -1.13 11.50 22.00
C LYS A 129 -0.39 12.71 21.44
N ALA A 130 0.62 13.22 22.16
CA ALA A 130 1.45 14.33 21.69
C ALA A 130 2.24 13.95 20.43
N ALA A 131 2.85 12.75 20.41
CA ALA A 131 3.60 12.24 19.26
C ALA A 131 2.70 12.06 18.04
N ILE A 132 1.50 11.49 18.19
CA ILE A 132 0.52 11.35 17.11
C ILE A 132 0.12 12.72 16.55
N LYS A 133 -0.19 13.68 17.43
CA LYS A 133 -0.51 15.05 17.00
C LYS A 133 0.62 15.66 16.17
N THR A 134 1.86 15.58 16.66
CA THR A 134 3.03 16.08 15.94
C THR A 134 3.23 15.36 14.60
N ALA A 135 3.00 14.05 14.53
CA ALA A 135 3.08 13.29 13.29
C ALA A 135 2.04 13.75 12.27
N VAL A 136 0.77 13.92 12.67
CA VAL A 136 -0.31 14.40 11.79
C VAL A 136 0.00 15.80 11.25
N GLU A 137 0.44 16.72 12.12
CA GLU A 137 0.85 18.08 11.72
C GLU A 137 2.05 18.04 10.76
N SER A 138 3.02 17.14 11.00
CA SER A 138 4.16 16.95 10.12
C SER A 138 3.78 16.35 8.76
N ILE A 139 2.81 15.42 8.72
CA ILE A 139 2.33 14.82 7.47
C ILE A 139 1.65 15.89 6.61
N GLU A 140 0.74 16.71 7.18
CA GLU A 140 0.10 17.80 6.42
C GLU A 140 1.13 18.78 5.85
N ALA A 141 2.16 19.12 6.63
CA ALA A 141 3.16 20.09 6.21
C ALA A 141 4.17 19.56 5.16
N ASN A 142 4.45 18.24 5.13
CA ASN A 142 5.61 17.72 4.40
C ASN A 142 5.33 16.51 3.50
N ALA A 143 4.17 15.86 3.60
CA ALA A 143 3.88 14.70 2.78
C ALA A 143 3.49 15.11 1.36
N GLU A 144 4.15 14.51 0.37
CA GLU A 144 3.79 14.64 -1.04
C GLU A 144 2.88 13.48 -1.43
N ALA A 145 1.57 13.67 -1.26
CA ALA A 145 0.57 12.66 -1.62
C ALA A 145 0.17 12.74 -3.10
N ASN A 146 -0.08 11.59 -3.70
CA ASN A 146 -0.62 11.50 -5.04
C ASN A 146 -2.02 12.17 -5.08
N PRO A 147 -2.28 13.10 -6.01
CA PRO A 147 -3.55 13.84 -6.07
C PRO A 147 -4.80 12.97 -6.14
N VAL A 148 -4.67 11.71 -6.55
CA VAL A 148 -5.77 10.76 -6.62
C VAL A 148 -6.39 10.46 -5.24
N TYR A 149 -5.60 10.58 -4.16
CA TYR A 149 -6.08 10.43 -2.77
C TYR A 149 -6.58 11.75 -2.17
N GLY A 150 -6.48 12.87 -2.91
CA GLY A 150 -6.76 14.20 -2.39
C GLY A 150 -5.66 14.73 -1.47
N HIS A 151 -5.99 15.79 -0.73
CA HIS A 151 -5.07 16.43 0.20
C HIS A 151 -5.26 15.88 1.60
N PHE A 152 -4.15 15.52 2.26
CA PHE A 152 -4.15 15.23 3.68
C PHE A 152 -4.28 16.52 4.48
N THR A 153 -5.15 16.57 5.50
CA THR A 153 -5.25 17.72 6.40
C THR A 153 -5.45 17.29 7.85
N VAL A 154 -4.89 18.04 8.81
CA VAL A 154 -5.13 17.84 10.25
C VAL A 154 -6.63 17.93 10.56
N VAL A 155 -7.36 18.83 9.90
CA VAL A 155 -8.81 19.00 10.10
C VAL A 155 -9.59 17.75 9.69
N GLN A 156 -9.29 17.16 8.53
CA GLN A 156 -9.94 15.92 8.11
C GLN A 156 -9.61 14.77 9.06
N PHE A 157 -8.35 14.65 9.48
CA PHE A 157 -7.93 13.65 10.45
C PHE A 157 -8.68 13.80 11.78
N ALA A 158 -8.76 15.02 12.33
CA ALA A 158 -9.46 15.29 13.57
C ALA A 158 -10.96 14.99 13.48
N ASN A 159 -11.61 15.36 12.37
CA ASN A 159 -13.02 15.03 12.13
C ASN A 159 -13.24 13.52 12.06
N SER A 160 -12.36 12.79 11.36
CA SER A 160 -12.39 11.33 11.30
C SER A 160 -12.18 10.71 12.69
N PHE A 161 -11.24 11.27 13.47
CA PHE A 161 -10.98 10.85 14.84
C PHE A 161 -12.20 11.00 15.74
N ASP A 162 -12.92 12.12 15.67
CA ASP A 162 -14.15 12.32 16.45
C ASP A 162 -15.24 11.30 16.11
N ILE A 163 -15.40 10.96 14.82
CA ILE A 163 -16.34 9.93 14.36
C ILE A 163 -15.94 8.56 14.91
N VAL A 164 -14.66 8.21 14.79
CA VAL A 164 -14.09 6.95 15.26
C VAL A 164 -14.16 6.83 16.78
N ALA A 165 -13.83 7.88 17.53
CA ALA A 165 -13.87 7.89 18.99
C ALA A 165 -15.30 7.72 19.53
N LYS A 166 -16.30 8.31 18.87
CA LYS A 166 -17.72 8.07 19.21
C LYS A 166 -18.12 6.62 18.97
N ARG A 167 -17.73 6.02 17.84
CA ARG A 167 -17.95 4.58 17.59
C ARG A 167 -17.28 3.73 18.65
N TYR A 168 -16.01 4.04 18.98
CA TYR A 168 -15.27 3.35 20.03
C TYR A 168 -16.05 3.35 21.36
N GLN A 169 -16.62 4.48 21.77
CA GLN A 169 -17.40 4.57 23.00
C GLN A 169 -18.72 3.80 22.94
N ASN A 170 -19.45 3.89 21.82
CA ASN A 170 -20.74 3.23 21.66
C ASN A 170 -20.61 1.70 21.59
N ASP A 171 -19.52 1.22 21.01
CA ASP A 171 -19.32 -0.18 20.67
C ASP A 171 -18.58 -0.97 21.76
N GLN A 172 -18.11 -0.30 22.83
CA GLN A 172 -17.37 -0.93 23.93
C GLN A 172 -18.15 -2.10 24.57
N GLY A 173 -19.47 -1.95 24.73
CA GLY A 173 -20.31 -2.98 25.33
C GLY A 173 -20.59 -4.18 24.42
N GLN A 174 -20.37 -4.04 23.11
CA GLN A 174 -20.71 -5.06 22.12
C GLN A 174 -19.49 -5.87 21.66
N TYR A 175 -18.33 -5.24 21.54
CA TYR A 175 -17.12 -5.87 21.01
C TYR A 175 -15.98 -5.98 22.03
N GLY A 176 -16.18 -5.52 23.27
CA GLY A 176 -15.20 -5.67 24.36
C GLY A 176 -13.84 -5.10 24.01
N ASP A 177 -12.77 -5.87 24.28
CA ASP A 177 -11.38 -5.46 24.06
C ASP A 177 -11.03 -5.22 22.59
N MET A 178 -11.89 -5.61 21.66
CA MET A 178 -11.67 -5.49 20.22
C MET A 178 -12.08 -4.13 19.66
N VAL A 179 -12.77 -3.32 20.45
CA VAL A 179 -13.39 -2.08 19.98
C VAL A 179 -12.38 -1.06 19.42
N TYR A 180 -11.08 -1.14 19.77
CA TYR A 180 -10.03 -0.30 19.17
C TYR A 180 -9.88 -0.46 17.66
N LEU A 181 -10.43 -1.53 17.09
CA LEU A 181 -10.58 -1.77 15.67
C LEU A 181 -11.06 -0.58 14.85
N VAL A 182 -11.96 0.22 15.42
CA VAL A 182 -12.55 1.37 14.72
C VAL A 182 -11.50 2.39 14.30
N PHE A 183 -10.33 2.41 14.95
CA PHE A 183 -9.21 3.28 14.59
C PHE A 183 -8.57 2.94 13.24
N LYS A 184 -8.88 1.78 12.64
CA LYS A 184 -8.47 1.48 11.26
C LYS A 184 -9.12 2.42 10.23
N ASP A 185 -10.24 3.05 10.58
CA ASP A 185 -11.00 3.96 9.72
C ASP A 185 -10.53 5.42 9.83
N LEU A 186 -9.45 5.69 10.58
CA LEU A 186 -8.90 7.04 10.64
C LEU A 186 -8.35 7.46 9.28
N SER A 187 -8.86 8.57 8.75
CA SER A 187 -8.39 9.14 7.50
C SER A 187 -8.15 10.64 7.65
N GLY A 188 -6.97 11.08 7.25
CA GLY A 188 -6.68 12.50 7.03
C GLY A 188 -6.95 12.96 5.60
N PHE A 189 -7.40 12.07 4.72
CA PHE A 189 -7.76 12.34 3.33
C PHE A 189 -9.28 12.48 3.14
N ASN A 190 -9.67 13.13 2.06
CA ASN A 190 -11.09 13.29 1.73
C ASN A 190 -11.71 11.95 1.30
N GLY A 191 -12.99 11.74 1.63
CA GLY A 191 -13.72 10.52 1.22
C GLY A 191 -13.88 10.36 -0.30
N ASN A 192 -13.59 11.41 -1.09
CA ASN A 192 -13.65 11.37 -2.55
C ASN A 192 -12.48 10.57 -3.17
N ALA A 193 -11.48 10.18 -2.38
CA ALA A 193 -10.43 9.24 -2.74
C ALA A 193 -10.94 7.81 -3.00
N GLN A 194 -12.15 7.47 -2.53
CA GLN A 194 -12.76 6.15 -2.66
C GLN A 194 -13.38 5.92 -4.05
N ARG A 195 -12.60 6.03 -5.13
CA ARG A 195 -13.10 5.69 -6.47
C ARG A 195 -13.24 4.18 -6.61
N GLY A 196 -14.35 3.71 -7.19
CA GLY A 196 -14.67 2.27 -7.35
C GLY A 196 -13.57 1.40 -7.96
N TRP A 197 -12.67 1.97 -8.78
CA TRP A 197 -11.53 1.26 -9.37
C TRP A 197 -10.36 1.05 -8.41
N MET A 198 -10.27 1.80 -7.30
CA MET A 198 -9.28 1.60 -6.24
C MET A 198 -9.73 0.54 -5.20
N VAL A 199 -11.03 0.26 -5.16
CA VAL A 199 -11.67 -0.66 -4.21
C VAL A 199 -12.19 -1.94 -4.89
N GLY A 200 -11.96 -2.11 -6.19
CA GLY A 200 -12.35 -3.29 -6.96
C GLY A 200 -11.28 -4.37 -6.96
N ALA A 201 -11.73 -5.63 -6.81
CA ALA A 201 -10.94 -6.85 -6.91
C ALA A 201 -9.89 -6.75 -8.02
N GLY A 202 -8.65 -7.16 -7.69
CA GLY A 202 -7.45 -6.95 -8.48
C GLY A 202 -7.70 -6.89 -9.98
N LEU A 203 -7.16 -5.84 -10.61
CA LEU A 203 -6.95 -5.83 -12.05
C LEU A 203 -6.43 -7.22 -12.42
N PRO A 204 -7.03 -7.92 -13.40
CA PRO A 204 -6.47 -9.19 -13.85
C PRO A 204 -5.00 -8.92 -14.12
N SER A 205 -4.14 -9.66 -13.41
CA SER A 205 -2.71 -9.63 -13.66
C SER A 205 -2.56 -9.68 -15.18
N PRO A 206 -1.88 -8.71 -15.82
CA PRO A 206 -1.62 -8.81 -17.24
C PRO A 206 -0.79 -10.08 -17.38
N SER A 207 -1.46 -11.18 -17.73
CA SER A 207 -0.79 -12.37 -18.21
C SER A 207 0.14 -11.85 -19.29
N PRO A 208 1.45 -12.15 -19.24
CA PRO A 208 2.36 -11.67 -20.26
C PRO A 208 1.76 -12.11 -21.59
N THR A 209 1.29 -11.14 -22.37
CA THR A 209 0.85 -11.37 -23.73
C THR A 209 1.98 -12.14 -24.37
N ALA A 210 1.69 -13.37 -24.77
CA ALA A 210 2.64 -14.24 -25.44
C ALA A 210 3.42 -13.39 -26.44
N SER A 211 4.75 -13.42 -26.33
CA SER A 211 5.63 -12.79 -27.31
C SER A 211 5.09 -13.10 -28.71
N PRO A 212 5.03 -12.12 -29.63
CA PRO A 212 4.60 -12.41 -30.98
C PRO A 212 5.53 -13.50 -31.52
N THR A 213 4.97 -14.70 -31.73
CA THR A 213 5.64 -15.80 -32.40
C THR A 213 6.17 -15.25 -33.71
N ALA A 214 7.49 -15.21 -33.84
CA ALA A 214 8.15 -14.83 -35.06
C ALA A 214 7.54 -15.65 -36.21
N SER A 215 7.02 -14.93 -37.20
CA SER A 215 6.51 -15.46 -38.45
C SER A 215 7.55 -16.44 -39.04
N PRO A 216 7.19 -17.70 -39.36
CA PRO A 216 8.14 -18.61 -39.98
C PRO A 216 8.46 -18.10 -41.40
N ALA A 217 9.75 -17.91 -41.67
CA ALA A 217 10.25 -17.62 -43.00
C ALA A 217 9.83 -18.74 -43.98
N PRO A 218 9.49 -18.41 -45.25
CA PRO A 218 9.16 -19.43 -46.24
C PRO A 218 10.39 -20.28 -46.54
N VAL A 219 10.25 -21.59 -46.35
CA VAL A 219 11.27 -22.58 -46.69
C VAL A 219 11.35 -22.69 -48.21
N ASN A 220 12.55 -22.42 -48.72
CA ASN A 220 12.92 -22.48 -50.12
C ASN A 220 12.70 -23.91 -50.65
N ALA A 221 11.82 -24.08 -51.64
CA ALA A 221 11.58 -25.37 -52.28
C ALA A 221 12.79 -25.76 -53.14
N SER A 222 13.40 -26.91 -52.84
CA SER A 222 14.38 -27.55 -53.74
C SER A 222 13.69 -28.18 -54.96
N PRO A 223 14.36 -28.25 -56.11
CA PRO A 223 13.77 -28.67 -57.38
C PRO A 223 13.56 -30.19 -57.50
N ALA A 224 12.51 -30.56 -58.21
CA ALA A 224 12.16 -31.95 -58.54
C ALA A 224 13.16 -32.57 -59.54
N PRO A 225 13.46 -33.88 -59.43
CA PRO A 225 14.19 -34.60 -60.47
C PRO A 225 13.26 -35.05 -61.60
N ALA A 226 13.78 -35.02 -62.83
CA ALA A 226 13.11 -35.40 -64.06
C ALA A 226 12.86 -36.93 -64.14
N SER A 227 11.66 -37.32 -64.58
CA SER A 227 11.33 -38.69 -64.97
C SER A 227 11.92 -39.04 -66.35
N PRO A 228 12.36 -40.29 -66.58
CA PRO A 228 12.82 -40.75 -67.89
C PRO A 228 11.67 -41.24 -68.78
N SER A 229 11.82 -41.01 -70.09
CA SER A 229 10.97 -41.51 -71.17
C SER A 229 10.96 -43.04 -71.27
N PRO A 230 9.88 -43.66 -71.76
CA PRO A 230 9.89 -45.03 -72.22
C PRO A 230 10.08 -45.11 -73.75
N THR A 231 10.85 -46.10 -74.19
CA THR A 231 10.83 -46.74 -75.52
C THR A 231 11.24 -48.20 -75.29
N PRO A 232 10.86 -49.18 -76.12
CA PRO A 232 10.59 -49.11 -77.56
C PRO A 232 9.15 -49.39 -77.98
#